data_AF-A0A7W5MJG5-F1
#
_entry.id   AF-A0A7W5MJG5-F1
#
_cell.length_a   1.000
_cell.length_b   1.000
_cell.length_c   1.000
_cell.angle_alpha   90.00
_cell.angle_beta   90.00
_cell.angle_gamma   90.00
#
_symmetry.space_group_name_H-M   'P 1'
#
loop_
_entity.id
_entity.type
_entity.pdbx_description
1 polymer ?
#
loop_
_entity_poly.entity_id
_entity_poly.type
_entity_poly.pdbx_seq_one_letter_code
_entity_poly.pdbx_strand_id
1 'polypeptide(L)'
;MSAAHDEGSAAVLAQLLAQLAAEGADPAGLRAVAEQAGELGATRALTRLGLADAGAAGDVAALRELLQTWRAAKRSAWRALLGWVTRTLGALLLLGLAMRLGVDLGGDGK
;
A
#
# COMPACT_ATOMS: atom_id res chain seq x y z
N MET A 1 18.42 2.56 0.95
CA MET A 1 19.26 3.53 1.68
C MET A 1 18.78 3.77 3.11
N SER A 2 17.47 3.97 3.37
CA SER A 2 16.93 4.12 4.74
C SER A 2 17.10 2.88 5.64
N ALA A 3 16.89 1.66 5.12
CA ALA A 3 17.03 0.43 5.89
C ALA A 3 18.48 0.19 6.39
N ALA A 4 19.47 0.52 5.56
CA ALA A 4 20.89 0.39 5.92
C ALA A 4 21.31 1.38 7.03
N HIS A 5 20.68 2.56 7.09
CA HIS A 5 20.91 3.53 8.17
C HIS A 5 20.27 3.08 9.49
N ASP A 6 19.12 2.40 9.42
CA ASP A 6 18.37 1.87 10.56
C ASP A 6 19.12 0.68 11.19
N GLU A 7 19.59 -0.25 10.36
CA GLU A 7 20.44 -1.37 10.79
C GLU A 7 21.74 -0.87 11.44
N GLY A 8 22.36 0.16 10.86
CA GLY A 8 23.55 0.80 11.44
C GLY A 8 23.28 1.45 12.80
N SER A 9 22.13 2.11 12.97
CA SER A 9 21.76 2.76 14.23
C SER A 9 21.42 1.75 15.33
N ALA A 10 20.72 0.67 14.98
CA ALA A 10 20.44 -0.44 15.88
C ALA A 10 21.72 -1.16 16.32
N ALA A 11 22.66 -1.37 15.39
CA ALA A 11 23.97 -1.94 15.69
C ALA A 11 24.77 -1.05 16.66
N VAL A 12 24.77 0.27 16.45
CA VAL A 12 25.42 1.23 17.37
C VAL A 12 24.79 1.18 18.76
N LEU A 13 23.47 1.11 18.87
CA LEU A 13 22.77 1.06 20.16
C LEU A 13 23.06 -0.26 20.90
N ALA A 14 23.06 -1.39 20.19
CA ALA A 14 23.44 -2.69 20.73
C ALA A 14 24.90 -2.69 21.23
N GLN A 15 25.82 -2.09 20.48
CA GLN A 15 27.22 -1.94 20.86
C GLN A 15 27.37 -1.12 22.15
N LEU A 16 26.65 0.00 22.28
CA LEU A 16 26.69 0.86 23.47
C LEU A 16 26.14 0.14 24.70
N LEU A 17 25.02 -0.58 24.58
CA LEU A 17 24.48 -1.37 25.69
C LEU A 17 25.43 -2.50 26.11
N ALA A 18 26.08 -3.16 25.15
CA ALA A 18 27.08 -4.19 25.43
C ALA A 18 28.31 -3.61 26.15
N GLN A 19 28.76 -2.42 25.77
CA GLN A 19 29.85 -1.73 26.46
C GLN A 19 29.47 -1.38 27.90
N LEU A 20 28.28 -0.81 28.12
CA LEU A 20 27.79 -0.49 29.47
C LEU A 20 27.64 -1.74 30.35
N ALA A 21 27.16 -2.84 29.77
CA ALA A 21 27.09 -4.12 30.48
C ALA A 21 28.49 -4.63 30.89
N ALA A 22 29.50 -4.47 30.02
CA ALA A 22 30.89 -4.82 30.32
C ALA A 22 31.50 -3.90 31.40
N GLU A 23 31.04 -2.66 31.51
CA GLU A 23 31.40 -1.71 32.58
C GLU A 23 30.66 -1.98 33.91
N GLY A 24 29.84 -3.05 33.98
CA GLY A 24 29.15 -3.49 35.19
C GLY A 24 27.75 -2.91 35.38
N ALA A 25 27.15 -2.32 34.34
CA ALA A 25 25.76 -1.87 34.41
C ALA A 25 24.80 -3.06 34.59
N ASP A 26 23.81 -2.87 35.45
CA ASP A 26 22.79 -3.89 35.72
C ASP A 26 21.94 -4.20 34.46
N PRO A 27 21.84 -5.47 34.02
CA PRO A 27 21.08 -5.85 32.84
C PRO A 27 19.58 -5.56 32.96
N ALA A 28 19.00 -5.52 34.17
CA ALA A 28 17.60 -5.13 34.33
C ALA A 28 17.42 -3.62 34.06
N GLY A 29 18.32 -2.79 34.59
CA GLY A 29 18.36 -1.36 34.26
C GLY A 29 18.53 -1.06 32.77
N LEU A 30 19.42 -1.78 32.07
CA LEU A 30 19.61 -1.61 30.63
C LEU A 30 18.36 -1.95 29.82
N ARG A 31 17.63 -3.02 30.19
CA ARG A 31 16.34 -3.35 29.55
C ARG A 31 15.29 -2.28 29.80
N ALA A 32 15.18 -1.78 31.03
CA ALA A 32 14.24 -0.71 31.36
C ALA A 32 14.50 0.57 30.54
N VAL A 33 15.77 0.95 30.36
CA VAL A 33 16.15 2.10 29.52
C VAL A 33 15.79 1.83 28.05
N ALA A 34 16.04 0.63 27.53
CA ALA A 34 15.69 0.27 26.16
C ALA A 34 14.17 0.30 25.92
N GLU A 35 13.38 -0.23 26.86
CA GLU A 35 11.92 -0.19 26.81
C GLU A 35 11.40 1.25 26.86
N GLN A 36 11.90 2.08 27.77
CA GLN A 36 11.51 3.49 27.88
C GLN A 36 11.91 4.31 26.66
N ALA A 37 13.11 4.08 26.10
CA ALA A 37 13.53 4.73 24.87
C ALA A 37 12.65 4.32 23.68
N GLY A 38 12.28 3.04 23.60
CA GLY A 38 11.35 2.51 22.59
C GLY A 38 9.94 3.10 22.72
N GLU A 39 9.41 3.16 23.94
CA GLU A 39 8.09 3.74 24.23
C GLU A 39 8.04 5.24 23.89
N LEU A 40 9.08 6.00 24.27
CA LEU A 40 9.23 7.41 23.90
C LEU A 40 9.38 7.61 22.39
N GLY A 41 10.15 6.74 21.73
CA GLY A 41 10.33 6.76 20.27
C GLY A 41 9.03 6.51 19.52
N ALA A 42 8.32 5.44 19.89
CA ALA A 42 7.02 5.09 19.35
C ALA A 42 5.99 6.21 19.58
N THR A 43 5.92 6.74 20.80
CA THR A 43 5.01 7.85 21.13
C THR A 43 5.31 9.08 20.29
N ARG A 44 6.58 9.50 20.16
CA ARG A 44 6.95 10.65 19.31
C ARG A 44 6.59 10.42 17.84
N ALA A 45 6.81 9.21 17.33
CA ALA A 45 6.45 8.87 15.95
C ALA A 45 4.93 8.95 15.74
N LEU A 46 4.15 8.37 16.65
CA LEU A 46 2.68 8.45 16.63
C LEU A 46 2.19 9.89 16.75
N THR A 47 2.74 10.69 17.65
CA THR A 47 2.39 12.11 17.79
C THR A 47 2.69 12.91 16.53
N ARG A 48 3.84 12.67 15.88
CA ARG A 48 4.19 13.33 14.61
C ARG A 48 3.24 12.95 13.47
N LEU A 49 2.70 11.74 13.51
CA LEU A 49 1.68 11.27 12.57
C LEU A 49 0.27 11.75 12.96
N GLY A 50 0.11 12.43 14.10
CA GLY A 50 -1.20 12.80 14.63
C GLY A 50 -2.03 11.61 15.12
N LEU A 51 -1.38 10.48 15.46
CA LEU A 51 -2.00 9.21 15.87
C LEU A 51 -1.83 8.90 17.36
N ALA A 52 -1.54 9.90 18.18
CA ALA A 52 -1.29 9.71 19.61
C ALA A 52 -2.55 9.82 20.48
N ASP A 53 -3.69 10.22 19.91
CA ASP A 53 -4.96 10.31 20.63
C ASP A 53 -5.70 8.96 20.69
N ALA A 54 -6.66 8.86 21.60
CA ALA A 54 -7.44 7.63 21.81
C ALA A 54 -8.34 7.25 20.62
N GLY A 55 -8.65 8.19 19.71
CA GLY A 55 -9.48 7.98 18.52
C GLY A 55 -8.70 7.52 17.29
N ALA A 56 -7.38 7.73 17.26
CA ALA A 56 -6.50 7.45 16.13
C ALA A 56 -6.66 6.04 15.54
N ALA A 57 -6.81 5.02 16.39
CA ALA A 57 -7.00 3.64 15.94
C ALA A 57 -8.32 3.45 15.16
N GLY A 58 -9.39 4.12 15.60
CA GLY A 58 -10.69 4.12 14.93
C GLY A 58 -10.64 4.84 13.59
N ASP A 59 -10.01 6.01 13.55
CA ASP A 59 -9.89 6.80 12.32
C ASP A 59 -9.07 6.06 11.24
N VAL A 60 -7.97 5.42 11.63
CA VAL A 60 -7.17 4.59 10.70
C VAL A 60 -7.92 3.35 10.23
N ALA A 61 -8.81 2.79 11.05
CA ALA A 61 -9.70 1.70 10.64
C ALA A 61 -10.76 2.19 9.64
N ALA A 62 -11.41 3.32 9.91
CA ALA A 62 -12.41 3.92 9.04
C ALA A 62 -11.81 4.31 7.67
N LEU A 63 -10.62 4.94 7.65
CA LEU A 63 -9.91 5.26 6.41
C LEU A 63 -9.58 4.00 5.59
N ARG A 64 -9.16 2.92 6.25
CA ARG A 64 -8.91 1.64 5.57
C ARG A 64 -10.18 1.09 4.96
N GLU A 65 -11.30 1.13 5.68
CA GLU A 65 -12.59 0.66 5.18
C GLU A 65 -13.04 1.46 3.95
N LEU A 66 -12.99 2.80 4.01
CA LEU A 66 -13.28 3.68 2.88
C LEU A 66 -12.37 3.42 1.67
N LEU A 67 -11.08 3.17 1.91
CA LEU A 67 -10.14 2.85 0.83
C LEU A 67 -10.40 1.46 0.25
N GLN A 68 -10.86 0.50 1.04
CA GLN A 68 -11.23 -0.82 0.54
C GLN A 68 -12.47 -0.74 -0.34
N THR A 69 -13.51 -0.02 0.10
CA THR A 69 -14.74 0.18 -0.68
C THR A 69 -14.44 0.95 -1.97
N TRP A 70 -13.63 2.02 -1.91
CA TRP A 70 -13.20 2.75 -3.10
C TRP A 70 -12.35 1.90 -4.05
N ARG A 71 -11.39 1.12 -3.55
CA ARG A 71 -10.58 0.21 -4.38
C ARG A 71 -11.44 -0.86 -5.05
N ALA A 72 -12.44 -1.39 -4.34
CA ALA A 72 -13.39 -2.33 -4.90
C ALA A 72 -14.23 -1.67 -6.00
N ALA A 73 -14.76 -0.47 -5.76
CA ALA A 73 -15.52 0.30 -6.73
C ALA A 73 -14.69 0.63 -7.98
N LYS A 74 -13.43 1.09 -7.82
CA LYS A 74 -12.50 1.36 -8.93
C LYS A 74 -12.25 0.11 -9.77
N ARG A 75 -11.99 -1.04 -9.14
CA ARG A 75 -11.83 -2.33 -9.85
C ARG A 75 -13.11 -2.76 -10.58
N SER A 76 -14.28 -2.42 -10.05
CA SER A 76 -15.57 -2.70 -10.70
C SER A 76 -15.74 -1.82 -11.95
N ALA A 77 -15.50 -0.51 -11.82
CA ALA A 77 -15.58 0.44 -12.92
C ALA A 77 -14.61 0.08 -14.07
N TRP A 78 -13.37 -0.29 -13.75
CA TRP A 78 -12.41 -0.73 -14.77
C TRP A 78 -12.84 -2.01 -15.49
N ARG A 79 -13.40 -2.99 -14.76
CA ARG A 79 -13.93 -4.21 -15.38
C ARG A 79 -15.10 -3.93 -16.31
N ALA A 80 -16.03 -3.08 -15.89
CA ALA A 80 -17.17 -2.67 -16.71
C ALA A 80 -16.71 -1.91 -17.97
N LEU A 81 -15.76 -0.99 -17.81
CA LEU A 81 -15.17 -0.25 -18.93
C LEU A 81 -14.47 -1.18 -19.91
N LEU A 82 -13.62 -2.09 -19.43
CA LEU A 82 -12.95 -3.09 -20.29
C LEU A 82 -13.97 -3.94 -21.04
N GLY A 83 -15.01 -4.45 -20.35
CA GLY A 83 -16.05 -5.25 -20.98
C GLY A 83 -16.80 -4.49 -22.08
N TRP A 84 -17.17 -3.23 -21.82
CA TRP A 84 -17.78 -2.36 -22.84
C TRP A 84 -16.84 -2.11 -24.01
N VAL A 85 -15.56 -1.78 -23.76
CA VAL A 85 -14.55 -1.57 -24.81
C VAL A 85 -14.40 -2.82 -25.67
N THR A 86 -14.26 -4.01 -25.07
CA THR A 86 -14.12 -5.26 -25.82
C THR A 86 -15.36 -5.53 -26.68
N ARG A 87 -16.56 -5.27 -26.17
CA ARG A 87 -17.82 -5.43 -26.92
C ARG A 87 -17.91 -4.45 -28.09
N THR A 88 -17.59 -3.18 -27.87
CA THR A 88 -17.60 -2.13 -28.90
C THR A 88 -16.55 -2.41 -29.96
N LEU A 89 -15.34 -2.80 -29.55
CA LEU A 89 -14.27 -3.15 -30.48
C LEU A 89 -14.62 -4.40 -31.31
N GLY A 90 -15.16 -5.44 -30.68
CA GLY A 90 -15.63 -6.64 -31.40
C GLY A 90 -16.72 -6.32 -32.43
N ALA A 91 -17.70 -5.49 -32.06
CA ALA A 91 -18.75 -5.04 -32.98
C ALA A 91 -18.17 -4.23 -34.15
N LEU A 92 -17.24 -3.31 -33.89
CA LEU A 92 -16.55 -2.54 -34.92
C LEU A 92 -15.71 -3.43 -35.86
N LEU A 93 -15.02 -4.44 -35.32
CA LEU A 93 -14.26 -5.39 -36.11
C LEU A 93 -15.16 -6.23 -37.02
N LEU A 94 -16.28 -6.75 -36.49
CA LEU A 94 -17.27 -7.49 -37.29
C LEU A 94 -17.90 -6.60 -38.38
N LEU A 95 -18.25 -5.36 -38.05
CA LEU A 95 -18.77 -4.40 -39.01
C LEU A 95 -17.73 -4.09 -40.11
N GLY A 96 -16.47 -3.86 -39.74
CA GLY A 96 -15.39 -3.66 -40.69
C GLY A 96 -15.16 -4.87 -41.60
N LEU A 97 -15.24 -6.09 -41.04
CA LEU A 97 -15.13 -7.32 -41.81
C LEU A 97 -16.34 -7.52 -42.74
N ALA A 98 -17.55 -7.21 -42.28
CA ALA A 98 -18.76 -7.24 -43.09
C ALA A 98 -18.73 -6.21 -44.22
N MET A 99 -18.16 -5.02 -44.03
CA MET A 99 -17.93 -4.08 -45.14
C MET A 99 -16.90 -4.64 -46.13
N ARG A 100 -15.84 -5.29 -45.64
CA ARG A 100 -14.78 -5.85 -46.48
C ARG A 100 -15.20 -7.11 -47.24
N LEU A 101 -16.10 -7.93 -46.70
CA LEU A 101 -16.60 -9.18 -47.31
C LEU A 101 -17.98 -9.02 -47.99
N GLY A 102 -18.83 -8.13 -47.47
CA GLY A 102 -20.23 -7.96 -47.87
C GLY A 102 -20.48 -6.88 -48.91
N VAL A 103 -19.56 -5.93 -49.13
CA VAL A 103 -19.58 -5.12 -50.36
C VAL A 103 -19.31 -6.00 -51.60
N ASP A 104 -18.72 -7.18 -51.42
CA ASP A 104 -18.41 -8.13 -52.50
C ASP A 104 -19.44 -9.28 -52.64
N LEU A 105 -20.51 -9.31 -51.82
CA LEU A 105 -21.54 -10.36 -51.86
C LEU A 105 -22.99 -9.83 -51.99
N GLY A 106 -23.19 -8.50 -51.96
CA GLY A 106 -24.51 -7.88 -52.08
C GLY A 106 -24.80 -7.21 -53.43
N GLY A 107 -23.91 -7.35 -54.42
CA GLY A 107 -23.95 -6.62 -55.69
C GLY A 107 -24.09 -7.50 -56.92
N ASP A 108 -25.06 -8.42 -56.94
CA ASP A 108 -25.66 -8.92 -58.19
C ASP A 108 -27.04 -9.47 -57.88
N GLY A 109 -28.02 -8.57 -57.99
CA GLY A 109 -29.40 -8.83 -57.60
C GLY A 109 -30.37 -7.85 -58.26
N LYS A 110 -30.20 -7.67 -59.57
CA LYS A 110 -31.14 -7.22 -60.61
C LYS A 110 -30.60 -6.08 -61.48
#